data_AF-A0A958CMZ2-F1
#
_entry.id   AF-A0A958CMZ2-F1
#
_cell.length_a   1.000
_cell.length_b   1.000
_cell.length_c   1.000
_cell.angle_alpha   90.00
_cell.angle_beta   90.00
_cell.angle_gamma   90.00
#
_symmetry.space_group_name_H-M   'P 1'
#
loop_
_entity.id
_entity.type
_entity.pdbx_description
1 polymer ?
#
loop_
_entity_poly.entity_id
_entity_poly.type
_entity_poly.pdbx_seq_one_letter_code
_entity_poly.pdbx_strand_id
1 'polypeptide(L)' 'MDDSSRSDIRSLLKAFGIQADEAIVAHIARNPGATPLQIALQLTDLTDYGDTPPDQPLELRVDGAVRRS' A
#
# COMPACT_ATOMS: atom_id res chain seq x y z
N MET A 1 -2.19 -7.67 -22.00
CA MET A 1 -2.80 -7.59 -20.66
C MET A 1 -4.29 -7.50 -20.87
N ASP A 2 -5.05 -8.41 -20.29
CA ASP A 2 -6.51 -8.42 -20.43
C ASP A 2 -7.13 -7.21 -19.70
N ASP A 3 -8.24 -6.70 -20.23
CA ASP A 3 -8.98 -5.58 -19.66
C ASP A 3 -9.56 -5.95 -18.28
N SER A 4 -9.87 -7.24 -18.06
CA SER A 4 -10.30 -7.77 -16.75
C SER A 4 -9.23 -7.58 -15.67
N SER A 5 -7.99 -8.03 -15.91
CA SER A 5 -6.89 -7.91 -14.95
C SER A 5 -6.58 -6.46 -14.62
N ARG A 6 -6.69 -5.55 -15.61
CA ARG A 6 -6.48 -4.12 -15.38
C ARG A 6 -7.59 -3.51 -14.50
N SER A 7 -8.82 -3.99 -14.64
CA SER A 7 -9.95 -3.58 -13.79
C SER A 7 -9.76 -4.03 -12.35
N ASP A 8 -9.31 -5.27 -12.14
CA ASP A 8 -9.08 -5.83 -10.80
C ASP A 8 -7.96 -5.09 -10.07
N ILE A 9 -6.84 -4.82 -10.75
CA ILE A 9 -5.72 -4.03 -10.19
C ILE A 9 -6.22 -2.65 -9.75
N ARG A 10 -6.99 -1.95 -10.59
CA ARG A 10 -7.51 -0.62 -10.24
C ARG A 10 -8.45 -0.68 -9.03
N SER A 11 -9.29 -1.70 -8.97
CA SER A 11 -10.22 -1.90 -7.86
C SER A 11 -9.49 -2.16 -6.54
N LEU A 12 -8.45 -3.01 -6.57
CA LEU A 12 -7.63 -3.30 -5.40
C LEU A 12 -6.85 -2.07 -4.92
N LEU A 13 -6.18 -1.35 -5.83
CA LEU A 13 -5.44 -0.14 -5.48
C LEU A 13 -6.35 0.95 -4.91
N LYS A 14 -7.58 1.08 -5.43
CA LYS A 14 -8.58 2.01 -4.89
C LYS A 14 -8.99 1.62 -3.47
N ALA A 15 -9.28 0.34 -3.24
CA ALA A 15 -9.64 -0.16 -1.91
C ALA A 15 -8.51 0.05 -0.90
N PHE A 16 -7.27 -0.28 -1.28
CA PHE A 16 -6.08 -0.02 -0.47
C PHE A 16 -5.93 1.46 -0.12
N GLY A 17 -6.06 2.35 -1.11
CA GLY A 17 -5.93 3.80 -0.89
C GLY A 17 -6.92 4.33 0.13
N ILE A 18 -8.18 3.90 0.07
CA ILE A 18 -9.22 4.29 1.04
C ILE A 18 -8.90 3.77 2.44
N GLN A 19 -8.58 2.49 2.58
CA GLN A 19 -8.28 1.89 3.89
C GLN A 19 -7.00 2.45 4.52
N ALA A 20 -5.98 2.71 3.70
CA ALA A 20 -4.74 3.33 4.15
C ALA A 20 -4.99 4.75 4.66
N ASP A 21 -5.78 5.56 3.95
CA ASP A 21 -6.17 6.90 4.37
C ASP A 21 -6.88 6.88 5.74
N GLU A 22 -7.93 6.07 5.87
CA GLU A 22 -8.68 5.92 7.12
C GLU A 22 -7.78 5.47 8.29
N ALA A 23 -6.89 4.51 8.04
CA ALA A 23 -5.95 4.03 9.04
C ALA A 23 -4.95 5.10 9.50
N ILE A 24 -4.41 5.89 8.56
CA ILE A 24 -3.46 6.98 8.84
C ILE A 24 -4.15 8.09 9.63
N VAL A 25 -5.34 8.52 9.20
CA VAL A 25 -6.14 9.55 9.90
C VAL A 25 -6.45 9.10 11.33
N ALA A 26 -6.93 7.86 11.50
CA ALA A 26 -7.24 7.33 12.82
C ALA A 26 -5.97 7.19 13.69
N HIS A 27 -4.82 6.85 13.12
CA HIS A 27 -3.56 6.81 13.84
C HIS A 27 -3.12 8.20 14.32
N ILE A 28 -3.21 9.23 13.47
CA ILE A 28 -2.85 10.61 13.81
C ILE A 28 -3.78 11.13 14.91
N ALA A 29 -5.09 10.87 14.82
CA ALA A 29 -6.06 11.29 15.82
C ALA A 29 -5.79 10.67 17.21
N ARG A 30 -5.37 9.38 17.25
CA ARG A 30 -5.00 8.70 18.49
C ARG A 30 -3.64 9.13 19.06
N ASN A 31 -2.75 9.62 18.21
CA ASN A 31 -1.38 9.94 18.58
C ASN A 31 -1.06 11.39 18.17
N PRO A 32 -1.64 12.39 18.85
CA PRO A 32 -1.34 13.78 18.57
C PRO A 32 0.15 14.07 18.81
N GLY A 33 0.75 14.86 17.94
CA GLY A 33 2.16 15.23 18.05
C GLY A 33 2.55 16.24 16.97
N ALA A 34 3.62 17.00 17.21
CA ALA A 34 4.08 18.05 16.31
C ALA A 34 5.00 17.55 15.19
N THR A 35 5.57 16.34 15.33
CA THR A 35 6.50 15.78 14.34
C THR A 35 5.73 15.11 13.20
N PRO A 36 6.15 15.29 11.94
CA PRO A 36 5.57 14.56 10.81
C PRO A 36 5.66 13.04 11.02
N LEU A 37 4.59 12.34 10.64
CA LEU A 37 4.55 10.88 10.63
C LEU A 37 5.27 10.36 9.37
N GLN A 38 6.35 9.62 9.56
CA GLN A 38 7.05 8.94 8.46
C GLN A 38 6.34 7.61 8.17
N ILE A 39 5.97 7.38 6.91
CA ILE A 39 5.21 6.20 6.47
C ILE A 39 5.91 5.58 5.27
N ALA A 40 5.86 4.25 5.19
CA ALA A 40 6.13 3.51 3.98
C ALA A 40 4.90 2.67 3.61
N LEU A 41 4.53 2.70 2.33
CA LEU A 41 3.56 1.82 1.72
C LEU A 41 4.33 0.76 0.94
N GLN A 42 3.98 -0.51 1.17
CA GLN A 42 4.65 -1.64 0.54
C GLN A 42 3.61 -2.55 -0.13
N LEU A 43 3.87 -2.88 -1.39
CA LEU A 43 3.19 -3.94 -2.12
C LEU A 43 4.17 -5.11 -2.24
N THR A 44 3.72 -6.28 -1.84
CA THR A 44 4.48 -7.53 -1.92
C THR A 44 3.59 -8.59 -2.56
N ASP A 45 4.15 -9.35 -3.48
CA ASP A 45 3.53 -10.56 -3.99
C ASP A 45 3.49 -11.66 -2.94
N LEU A 46 2.30 -12.23 -2.73
CA LEU A 46 2.08 -13.32 -1.78
C LEU A 46 1.77 -14.65 -2.48
N THR A 47 1.89 -14.69 -3.81
CA THR A 47 1.60 -15.88 -4.60
C THR A 47 2.66 -16.95 -4.33
N ASP A 48 2.21 -18.13 -3.91
CA ASP A 48 3.05 -19.32 -3.92
C ASP A 48 3.09 -19.88 -5.35
N TYR A 49 4.23 -19.69 -6.01
CA TYR A 49 4.46 -20.17 -7.37
C TYR A 49 4.95 -21.63 -7.43
N GLY A 50 5.09 -22.30 -6.30
CA GLY A 50 5.67 -23.65 -6.22
C GLY A 50 7.09 -23.69 -6.76
N ASP A 51 7.38 -24.68 -7.60
CA ASP A 51 8.73 -24.95 -8.10
C ASP A 51 9.21 -23.98 -9.18
N THR A 52 8.34 -23.08 -9.66
CA THR A 52 8.67 -22.13 -10.75
C THR A 52 8.34 -20.68 -10.35
N PRO A 53 9.02 -20.10 -9.35
CA PRO A 53 8.85 -18.70 -9.00
C PRO A 53 9.40 -17.78 -10.09
N PRO A 54 8.89 -16.53 -10.19
CA PRO A 54 9.48 -15.53 -11.06
C PRO A 54 10.88 -15.14 -10.57
N ASP A 55 11.79 -14.84 -11.51
CA ASP A 55 13.16 -14.39 -11.20
C ASP A 55 13.17 -13.10 -10.34
N GLN A 56 12.15 -12.26 -10.51
CA GLN A 56 11.92 -11.07 -9.71
C GLN A 56 10.48 -11.08 -9.18
N PRO A 57 10.29 -11.37 -7.89
CA PRO A 57 9.00 -11.18 -7.22
C PRO A 57 8.55 -9.73 -7.33
N LEU A 58 7.23 -9.52 -7.42
CA LEU A 58 6.68 -8.17 -7.43
C LEU A 58 6.80 -7.55 -6.03
N GLU A 59 7.69 -6.57 -5.92
CA GLU A 59 7.85 -5.72 -4.74
C GLU A 59 7.87 -4.25 -5.15
N LEU A 60 7.11 -3.42 -4.44
CA LEU A 60 7.13 -1.96 -4.59
C LEU A 60 7.07 -1.30 -3.22
N ARG A 61 7.95 -0.34 -2.97
CA ARG A 61 7.96 0.47 -1.75
C ARG A 61 7.93 1.95 -2.10
N VAL A 62 7.04 2.68 -1.44
CA VAL A 62 6.96 4.15 -1.52
C VAL A 62 6.97 4.69 -0.10
N ASP A 63 7.88 5.60 0.21
CA ASP A 63 7.97 6.27 1.50
C ASP A 63 7.66 7.77 1.40
N GLY A 64 7.24 8.35 2.53
CA GLY A 64 6.92 9.77 2.61
C GLY A 64 6.54 10.24 4.01
N ALA A 65 6.47 11.56 4.16
CA ALA A 65 6.11 12.23 5.40
C ALA A 65 4.68 12.77 5.35
N VAL A 66 3.88 12.45 6.37
CA VAL A 66 2.53 13.01 6.57
C VAL A 66 2.61 14.07 7.67
N ARG A 67 2.28 15.31 7.31
CA ARG A 67 2.20 16.42 8.28
C ARG A 67 1.01 16.19 9.21
N ARG A 68 1.19 16.57 10.47
CA ARG A 68 0.15 16.57 11.50
C ARG A 68 -0.26 18.02 11.71
N SER A 69 -1.39 18.44 11.13
CA SER A 69 -1.97 19.78 11.29
C SER A 69 -3.25 19.72 12.09
#